data_AF-A0A2N3AT13-F1
#
_entry.id   AF-A0A2N3AT13-F1
#
_cell.length_a   1.000
_cell.length_b   1.000
_cell.length_c   1.000
_cell.angle_alpha   90.00
_cell.angle_beta   90.00
_cell.angle_gamma   90.00
#
_symmetry.space_group_name_H-M   'P 1'
#
loop_
_entity.id
_entity.type
_entity.pdbx_description
1 polymer ?
#
loop_
_entity_poly.entity_id
_entity_poly.type
_entity_poly.pdbx_seq_one_letter_code
_entity_poly.pdbx_strand_id
1 'polypeptide(L)'
;MLGLQEGLSLLLLDCPGLFDRPGGPYLGPDGKDWPDNPFRFAALSRAAARIGREGAGGWRPDVLHVHDWQTALAPRYMRQSAAGRAIPSVLTIHNIAFQGVFPAALIGALGLDPSGFTPDGFEYYGQVGFLKAGLTSAERITTVSPTYARELTRPLFGMGLEGVIAARRADLEGVLNGVDLDVWNPADDAHLAAHFSAADPGPRARNRAALAERFGLTASADAPLFGLVSRLTRQKGIDLLLETLPRLLARGASLALIGTGDADLEAAF
;
A
#
# COMPACT_ATOMS: atom_id res chain seq x y z
N MET A 1 -17.61 11.29 -8.61
CA MET A 1 -16.63 12.18 -9.28
C MET A 1 -15.33 12.03 -8.51
N LEU A 2 -14.37 11.24 -9.01
CA LEU A 2 -13.04 11.18 -8.40
C LEU A 2 -12.42 12.56 -8.62
N GLY A 3 -12.20 13.31 -7.54
CA GLY A 3 -11.55 14.62 -7.60
C GLY A 3 -10.12 14.43 -8.08
N LEU A 4 -9.89 14.63 -9.37
CA LEU A 4 -8.53 14.66 -9.91
C LEU A 4 -7.95 16.01 -9.56
N GLN A 5 -6.77 16.02 -8.92
CA GLN A 5 -6.01 17.25 -8.73
C GLN A 5 -5.70 17.87 -10.09
N GLU A 6 -5.77 19.20 -10.17
CA GLU A 6 -5.45 19.94 -11.37
C GLU A 6 -4.03 19.59 -11.85
N GLY A 7 -3.87 19.35 -13.16
CA GLY A 7 -2.58 19.06 -13.78
C GLY A 7 -2.22 17.58 -13.92
N LEU A 8 -3.04 16.64 -13.43
CA LEU A 8 -2.81 15.20 -13.65
C LEU A 8 -3.54 14.70 -14.90
N SER A 9 -2.78 14.05 -15.80
CA SER A 9 -3.33 13.29 -16.92
C SER A 9 -3.48 11.83 -16.54
N LEU A 10 -4.67 11.26 -16.75
CA LEU A 10 -4.92 9.85 -16.51
C LEU A 10 -4.90 9.04 -17.80
N LEU A 11 -4.16 7.94 -17.76
CA LEU A 11 -4.26 6.86 -18.74
C LEU A 11 -4.88 5.65 -18.04
N LEU A 12 -6.05 5.23 -18.50
CA LEU A 12 -6.78 4.10 -17.94
C LEU A 12 -6.61 2.87 -18.83
N LEU A 13 -6.29 1.73 -18.22
CA LEU A 13 -6.32 0.45 -18.93
C LEU A 13 -7.77 -0.04 -19.00
N ASP A 14 -8.38 0.13 -20.17
CA ASP A 14 -9.71 -0.43 -20.44
C ASP A 14 -9.58 -1.90 -20.89
N CYS A 15 -9.89 -2.82 -19.97
CA CYS A 15 -9.95 -4.25 -20.25
C CYS A 15 -11.06 -4.90 -19.42
N PRO A 16 -12.33 -4.76 -19.86
CA PRO A 16 -13.49 -5.17 -19.07
C PRO A 16 -13.46 -6.63 -18.63
N GLY A 17 -13.00 -7.54 -19.51
CA GLY A 17 -12.86 -8.96 -19.19
C GLY A 17 -11.92 -9.27 -18.00
N LEU A 18 -11.03 -8.34 -17.64
CA LEU A 18 -10.12 -8.46 -16.50
C LEU A 18 -10.55 -7.61 -15.30
N PHE A 19 -11.27 -6.50 -15.49
CA PHE A 19 -11.49 -5.50 -14.43
C PHE A 19 -12.96 -5.13 -14.18
N ASP A 20 -13.86 -5.30 -15.15
CA ASP A 20 -15.28 -4.94 -15.01
C ASP A 20 -16.07 -6.11 -14.43
N ARG A 21 -15.98 -6.28 -13.11
CA ARG A 21 -16.60 -7.40 -12.39
C ARG A 21 -16.86 -7.06 -10.91
N PRO A 22 -17.85 -7.71 -10.25
CA PRO A 22 -18.18 -7.45 -8.85
C PRO A 22 -17.05 -7.88 -7.92
N GLY A 23 -16.84 -7.16 -6.82
CA GLY A 23 -15.75 -7.40 -5.87
C GLY A 23 -14.81 -6.21 -5.77
N GLY A 24 -13.61 -6.44 -5.22
CA GLY A 24 -12.56 -5.43 -5.12
C GLY A 24 -11.47 -5.57 -6.19
N PRO A 25 -10.50 -4.64 -6.19
CA PRO A 25 -9.37 -4.68 -7.12
C PRO A 25 -8.54 -5.97 -7.01
N TYR A 26 -8.49 -6.60 -5.83
CA TYR A 26 -7.69 -7.81 -5.56
C TYR A 26 -8.54 -9.03 -5.20
N LEU A 27 -9.69 -8.81 -4.54
CA LEU A 27 -10.51 -9.85 -3.95
C LEU A 27 -11.85 -9.99 -4.69
N GLY A 28 -12.32 -11.22 -4.84
CA GLY A 28 -13.66 -11.54 -5.30
C GLY A 28 -14.73 -11.24 -4.26
N PRO A 29 -16.02 -11.38 -4.62
CA PRO A 29 -17.15 -11.21 -3.69
C PRO A 29 -17.10 -12.13 -2.47
N ASP A 30 -16.37 -13.25 -2.56
CA ASP A 30 -16.13 -14.21 -1.48
C ASP A 30 -14.93 -13.83 -0.58
N GLY A 31 -14.31 -12.66 -0.81
CA GLY A 31 -13.17 -12.16 -0.05
C GLY A 31 -11.85 -12.86 -0.36
N LYS A 32 -11.80 -13.75 -1.35
CA LYS A 32 -10.56 -14.44 -1.77
C LYS A 32 -9.89 -13.73 -2.92
N ASP A 33 -8.58 -13.91 -3.06
CA ASP A 33 -7.87 -13.42 -4.23
C ASP A 33 -8.48 -13.99 -5.51
N TRP A 34 -8.61 -13.12 -6.52
CA TRP A 34 -8.97 -13.59 -7.84
C TRP A 34 -7.91 -14.55 -8.40
N PRO A 35 -8.30 -15.72 -8.92
CA PRO A 35 -7.33 -16.70 -9.43
C PRO A 35 -6.55 -16.20 -10.64
N ASP A 36 -7.08 -15.21 -11.35
CA ASP A 36 -6.47 -14.58 -12.52
C ASP A 36 -5.75 -13.25 -12.21
N ASN A 37 -5.56 -12.90 -10.92
CA ASN A 37 -4.72 -11.78 -10.51
C ASN A 37 -3.34 -11.73 -11.21
N PRO A 38 -2.59 -12.84 -11.38
CA PRO A 38 -1.34 -12.79 -12.13
C PRO A 38 -1.50 -12.19 -13.53
N PHE A 39 -2.60 -12.50 -14.24
CA PHE A 39 -2.86 -12.01 -15.59
C PHE A 39 -3.32 -10.55 -15.61
N ARG A 40 -4.15 -10.15 -14.64
CA ARG A 40 -4.65 -8.77 -14.53
C ARG A 40 -3.51 -7.78 -14.34
N PHE A 41 -2.62 -8.08 -13.40
CA PHE A 41 -1.51 -7.21 -13.06
C PHE A 41 -0.34 -7.34 -14.04
N ALA A 42 -0.19 -8.48 -14.73
CA ALA A 42 0.66 -8.57 -15.89
C ALA A 42 0.15 -7.71 -17.06
N ALA A 43 -1.16 -7.67 -17.32
CA ALA A 43 -1.74 -6.81 -18.36
C ALA A 43 -1.50 -5.32 -18.06
N LEU A 44 -1.74 -4.90 -16.81
CA LEU A 44 -1.43 -3.55 -16.34
C LEU A 44 0.05 -3.20 -16.52
N SER A 45 0.93 -4.08 -16.03
CA SER A 45 2.38 -3.91 -16.14
C SER A 45 2.85 -3.86 -17.59
N ARG A 46 2.24 -4.63 -18.48
CA ARG A 46 2.58 -4.66 -19.91
C ARG A 46 2.13 -3.40 -20.63
N ALA A 47 0.96 -2.86 -20.28
CA ALA A 47 0.50 -1.56 -20.78
C ALA A 47 1.45 -0.45 -20.32
N ALA A 48 1.81 -0.42 -19.03
CA ALA A 48 2.77 0.54 -18.48
C ALA A 48 4.15 0.44 -19.16
N ALA A 49 4.66 -0.77 -19.39
CA ALA A 49 5.92 -1.00 -20.08
C ALA A 49 5.90 -0.53 -21.55
N ARG A 50 4.77 -0.69 -22.25
CA ARG A 50 4.59 -0.17 -23.61
C ARG A 50 4.57 1.35 -23.60
N ILE A 51 3.79 1.98 -22.74
CA ILE A 51 3.72 3.45 -22.60
C ILE A 51 5.11 4.01 -22.25
N GLY A 52 5.83 3.38 -21.33
CA GLY A 52 7.19 3.76 -20.95
C GLY A 52 8.18 3.76 -22.12
N ARG A 53 7.98 2.92 -23.13
CA ARG A 53 8.88 2.80 -24.29
C ARG A 53 8.40 3.56 -25.51
N GLU A 54 7.10 3.56 -25.77
CA GLU A 54 6.49 4.02 -27.01
C GLU A 54 5.77 5.37 -26.84
N GLY A 55 5.49 5.78 -25.60
CA GLY A 55 4.62 6.90 -25.31
C GLY A 55 3.13 6.56 -25.50
N ALA A 56 2.27 7.56 -25.34
CA ALA A 56 0.84 7.46 -25.58
C ALA A 56 0.32 8.80 -26.12
N GLY A 57 -0.37 8.79 -27.26
CA GLY A 57 -1.03 10.00 -27.80
C GLY A 57 -0.08 11.18 -28.07
N GLY A 58 1.18 10.92 -28.43
CA GLY A 58 2.21 11.95 -28.63
C GLY A 58 2.95 12.39 -27.36
N TRP A 59 2.49 11.98 -26.18
CA TRP A 59 3.20 12.16 -24.92
C TRP A 59 4.17 10.99 -24.65
N ARG A 60 5.31 11.27 -24.01
CA ARG A 60 6.29 10.27 -23.57
C ARG A 60 6.72 10.55 -22.12
N PRO A 61 6.72 9.54 -21.24
CA PRO A 61 7.24 9.71 -19.89
C PRO A 61 8.77 9.76 -19.86
N ASP A 62 9.32 10.55 -18.94
CA ASP A 62 10.75 10.57 -18.63
C ASP A 62 11.16 9.44 -17.66
N VAL A 63 10.23 9.02 -16.80
CA VAL A 63 10.43 7.98 -15.79
C VAL A 63 9.17 7.14 -15.63
N LEU A 64 9.36 5.84 -15.39
CA LEU A 64 8.26 4.94 -15.00
C LEU A 64 8.33 4.65 -13.49
N HIS A 65 7.38 5.19 -12.73
CA HIS A 65 7.26 4.90 -11.30
C HIS A 65 6.19 3.84 -11.07
N VAL A 66 6.62 2.66 -10.63
CA VAL A 66 5.76 1.52 -10.32
C VAL A 66 5.62 1.33 -8.82
N HIS A 67 4.45 0.85 -8.41
CA HIS A 67 4.05 0.70 -7.01
C HIS A 67 3.65 -0.75 -6.75
N ASP A 68 4.36 -1.38 -5.80
CA ASP A 68 4.15 -2.75 -5.33
C ASP A 68 4.15 -3.83 -6.45
N TRP A 69 3.82 -5.06 -6.07
CA TRP A 69 3.87 -6.22 -6.96
C TRP A 69 2.95 -6.10 -8.17
N GLN A 70 1.86 -5.33 -8.06
CA GLN A 70 0.84 -5.14 -9.09
C GLN A 70 1.39 -4.52 -10.38
N THR A 71 2.44 -3.71 -10.27
CA THR A 71 3.08 -3.04 -11.42
C THR A 71 4.56 -3.36 -11.56
N ALA A 72 5.11 -4.17 -10.64
CA ALA A 72 6.53 -4.54 -10.60
C ALA A 72 7.02 -5.37 -11.80
N LEU A 73 6.13 -5.93 -12.62
CA LEU A 73 6.55 -6.56 -13.88
C LEU A 73 6.89 -5.56 -14.98
N ALA A 74 6.46 -4.29 -14.88
CA ALA A 74 6.65 -3.33 -15.96
C ALA A 74 8.14 -3.05 -16.26
N PRO A 75 9.03 -2.82 -15.26
CA PRO A 75 10.46 -2.69 -15.52
C PRO A 75 11.06 -3.94 -16.18
N ARG A 76 10.62 -5.14 -15.78
CA ARG A 76 11.07 -6.41 -16.38
C ARG A 76 10.65 -6.51 -17.84
N TYR A 77 9.39 -6.19 -18.16
CA TYR A 77 8.91 -6.18 -19.54
C TYR A 77 9.61 -5.12 -20.41
N MET A 78 9.96 -3.96 -19.85
CA MET A 78 10.75 -2.97 -20.56
C MET A 78 12.14 -3.49 -20.92
N ARG A 79 12.83 -4.13 -19.96
CA ARG A 79 14.17 -4.69 -20.17
C ARG A 79 14.21 -5.90 -21.11
N GLN A 80 13.16 -6.72 -21.16
CA GLN A 80 13.14 -7.89 -22.03
C GLN A 80 12.96 -7.54 -23.52
N SER A 81 12.50 -6.33 -23.84
CA SER A 81 12.24 -5.94 -25.23
C SER A 81 13.50 -5.42 -25.93
N ALA A 82 13.79 -5.97 -27.11
CA ALA A 82 14.94 -5.57 -27.91
C ALA A 82 14.79 -4.21 -28.64
N ALA A 83 13.64 -3.53 -28.55
CA ALA A 83 13.39 -2.30 -29.29
C ALA A 83 13.54 -1.03 -28.43
N GLY A 84 14.20 0.00 -28.95
CA GLY A 84 14.32 1.31 -28.30
C GLY A 84 15.06 1.31 -26.95
N ARG A 85 15.39 2.50 -26.46
CA ARG A 85 15.99 2.68 -25.12
C ARG A 85 14.88 2.73 -24.08
N ALA A 86 14.94 1.84 -23.09
CA ALA A 86 14.06 1.90 -21.93
C ALA A 86 14.31 3.20 -21.14
N ILE A 87 13.24 3.87 -20.72
CA ILE A 87 13.33 4.97 -19.76
C ILE A 87 13.68 4.41 -18.36
N PRO A 88 14.28 5.22 -17.48
CA PRO A 88 14.50 4.82 -16.08
C PRO A 88 13.21 4.46 -15.37
N SER A 89 13.30 3.54 -14.41
CA SER A 89 12.17 3.11 -13.61
C SER A 89 12.46 3.12 -12.11
N VAL A 90 11.43 3.42 -11.33
CA VAL A 90 11.46 3.46 -9.86
C VAL A 90 10.39 2.51 -9.34
N LEU A 91 10.74 1.63 -8.40
CA LEU A 91 9.79 0.77 -7.69
C LEU A 91 9.58 1.28 -6.26
N THR A 92 8.34 1.58 -5.85
CA THR A 92 7.99 1.78 -4.44
C THR A 92 7.39 0.53 -3.83
N ILE A 93 7.89 0.18 -2.64
CA ILE A 93 7.32 -0.87 -1.77
C ILE A 93 6.57 -0.21 -0.62
N HIS A 94 5.26 -0.38 -0.55
CA HIS A 94 4.46 0.10 0.59
C HIS A 94 4.29 -0.98 1.65
N ASN A 95 4.25 -2.25 1.23
CA ASN A 95 4.11 -3.37 2.14
C ASN A 95 4.73 -4.65 1.58
N ILE A 96 5.88 -5.03 2.12
CA ILE A 96 6.65 -6.22 1.72
C ILE A 96 5.92 -7.55 1.94
N ALA A 97 4.84 -7.58 2.73
CA ALA A 97 4.06 -8.79 2.95
C ALA A 97 3.33 -9.26 1.67
N PHE A 98 3.04 -8.34 0.73
CA PHE A 98 2.36 -8.66 -0.52
C PHE A 98 3.35 -8.65 -1.69
N GLN A 99 3.83 -9.84 -2.07
CA GLN A 99 4.94 -9.99 -3.03
C GLN A 99 4.51 -10.38 -4.45
N GLY A 100 3.25 -10.83 -4.63
CA GLY A 100 2.77 -11.34 -5.91
C GLY A 100 3.56 -12.58 -6.37
N VAL A 101 3.46 -13.67 -5.60
CA VAL A 101 4.17 -14.93 -5.88
C VAL A 101 3.23 -15.92 -6.55
N PHE A 102 3.63 -16.45 -7.69
CA PHE A 102 2.77 -17.30 -8.52
C PHE A 102 3.52 -18.51 -9.10
N PRO A 103 2.83 -19.60 -9.50
CA PRO A 103 3.49 -20.79 -10.03
C PRO A 103 4.38 -20.51 -11.26
N ALA A 104 5.56 -21.13 -11.32
CA ALA A 104 6.48 -21.04 -12.47
C ALA A 104 5.88 -21.49 -13.81
N ALA A 105 4.87 -22.36 -13.77
CA ALA A 105 4.12 -22.77 -14.98
C ALA A 105 3.49 -21.58 -15.73
N LEU A 106 3.30 -20.42 -15.06
CA LEU A 106 2.70 -19.24 -15.67
C LEU A 106 3.69 -18.39 -16.49
N ILE A 107 4.99 -18.65 -16.46
CA ILE A 107 6.02 -17.81 -17.14
C ILE A 107 5.65 -17.50 -18.60
N GLY A 108 5.33 -18.54 -19.38
CA GLY A 108 4.95 -18.39 -20.78
C GLY A 108 3.64 -17.63 -20.97
N ALA A 109 2.62 -17.93 -20.15
CA ALA A 109 1.32 -17.27 -20.21
C ALA A 109 1.38 -15.79 -19.79
N LEU A 110 2.31 -15.44 -18.90
CA LEU A 110 2.61 -14.06 -18.51
C LEU A 110 3.47 -13.32 -19.54
N GLY A 111 3.95 -14.00 -20.58
CA GLY A 111 4.82 -13.41 -21.61
C GLY A 111 6.17 -12.95 -21.07
N LEU A 112 6.65 -13.57 -19.98
CA LEU A 112 7.99 -13.35 -19.44
C LEU A 112 8.99 -14.19 -20.24
N ASP A 113 10.14 -13.62 -20.56
CA ASP A 113 11.25 -14.38 -21.13
C ASP A 113 11.80 -15.37 -20.07
N PRO A 114 11.74 -16.70 -20.31
CA PRO A 114 12.25 -17.71 -19.38
C PRO A 114 13.73 -17.55 -19.03
N SER A 115 14.53 -16.86 -19.85
CA SER A 115 15.94 -16.59 -19.56
C SER A 115 16.14 -15.79 -18.26
N GLY A 116 15.13 -15.02 -17.84
CA GLY A 116 15.17 -14.27 -16.57
C GLY A 116 14.68 -15.05 -15.35
N PHE A 117 14.30 -16.31 -15.50
CA PHE A 117 13.90 -17.17 -14.40
C PHE A 117 15.15 -17.77 -13.73
N THR A 118 15.88 -16.90 -13.03
CA THR A 118 17.11 -17.22 -12.31
C THR A 118 17.07 -16.62 -10.91
N PRO A 119 17.93 -17.10 -9.97
CA PRO A 119 18.03 -16.51 -8.64
C PRO A 119 18.32 -15.00 -8.62
N ASP A 120 19.03 -14.49 -9.63
CA ASP A 120 19.31 -13.06 -9.81
C ASP A 120 18.20 -12.30 -10.57
N GLY A 121 17.22 -13.03 -11.12
CA GLY A 121 16.11 -12.52 -11.90
C GLY A 121 14.79 -12.52 -11.12
N PHE A 122 13.73 -13.07 -11.72
CA PHE A 122 12.39 -13.07 -11.15
C PHE A 122 11.97 -14.40 -10.50
N GLU A 123 12.87 -15.40 -10.46
CA GLU A 123 12.62 -16.66 -9.75
C GLU A 123 12.61 -16.43 -8.24
N TYR A 124 11.69 -17.04 -7.50
CA TYR A 124 11.56 -16.93 -6.06
C TYR A 124 11.13 -18.27 -5.47
N TYR A 125 12.09 -19.06 -4.98
CA TYR A 125 11.87 -20.40 -4.40
C TYR A 125 11.04 -21.34 -5.30
N GLY A 126 11.40 -21.39 -6.59
CA GLY A 126 10.72 -22.18 -7.63
C GLY A 126 9.46 -21.52 -8.18
N GLN A 127 9.13 -20.30 -7.76
CA GLN A 127 7.94 -19.55 -8.19
C GLN A 127 8.32 -18.26 -8.93
N VAL A 128 7.36 -17.62 -9.58
CA VAL A 128 7.52 -16.28 -10.16
C VAL A 128 7.21 -15.25 -9.08
N GLY A 129 8.20 -14.43 -8.70
CA GLY A 129 7.99 -13.31 -7.78
C GLY A 129 7.84 -11.99 -8.54
N PHE A 130 6.64 -11.41 -8.59
CA PHE A 130 6.40 -10.14 -9.31
C PHE A 130 7.17 -9.01 -8.65
N LEU A 131 7.12 -8.89 -7.32
CA LEU A 131 7.88 -7.85 -6.62
C LEU A 131 9.38 -8.06 -6.79
N LYS A 132 9.87 -9.30 -6.74
CA LYS A 132 11.28 -9.63 -7.00
C LYS A 132 11.69 -9.22 -8.41
N ALA A 133 10.86 -9.46 -9.42
CA ALA A 133 11.11 -9.02 -10.78
C ALA A 133 11.32 -7.51 -10.87
N GLY A 134 10.51 -6.72 -10.15
CA GLY A 134 10.67 -5.28 -10.06
C GLY A 134 11.95 -4.89 -9.31
N LEU A 135 12.25 -5.54 -8.18
CA LEU A 135 13.47 -5.30 -7.40
C LEU A 135 14.76 -5.55 -8.18
N THR A 136 14.78 -6.55 -9.07
CA THR A 136 15.94 -6.86 -9.92
C THR A 136 15.97 -6.05 -11.22
N SER A 137 14.82 -5.47 -11.62
CA SER A 137 14.67 -4.76 -12.89
C SER A 137 14.58 -3.24 -12.81
N ALA A 138 14.22 -2.64 -11.67
CA ALA A 138 14.11 -1.20 -11.53
C ALA A 138 15.48 -0.53 -11.35
N GLU A 139 15.62 0.71 -11.82
CA GLU A 139 16.84 1.52 -11.61
C GLU A 139 16.93 2.03 -10.17
N ARG A 140 15.81 2.43 -9.56
CA ARG A 140 15.76 2.87 -8.16
C ARG A 140 14.64 2.16 -7.40
N ILE A 141 14.82 2.03 -6.09
CA ILE A 141 13.82 1.46 -5.19
C ILE A 141 13.53 2.48 -4.10
N THR A 142 12.25 2.69 -3.82
CA THR A 142 11.80 3.53 -2.72
C THR A 142 10.87 2.77 -1.79
N THR A 143 10.70 3.26 -0.58
CA THR A 143 9.74 2.73 0.39
C THR A 143 9.27 3.81 1.35
N VAL A 144 8.24 3.54 2.16
CA VAL A 144 7.45 4.55 2.87
C VAL A 144 8.12 5.28 4.03
N SER A 145 9.37 4.92 4.39
CA SER A 145 10.19 5.69 5.32
C SER A 145 11.67 5.26 5.31
N PRO A 146 12.59 6.13 5.75
CA PRO A 146 14.00 5.77 5.96
C PRO A 146 14.17 4.62 6.95
N THR A 147 13.30 4.52 7.95
CA THR A 147 13.31 3.42 8.92
C THR A 147 12.93 2.12 8.23
N TYR A 148 11.82 2.09 7.50
CA TYR A 148 11.36 0.90 6.80
C TYR A 148 12.38 0.43 5.75
N ALA A 149 13.04 1.35 5.04
CA ALA A 149 14.15 1.01 4.14
C ALA A 149 15.27 0.22 4.84
N ARG A 150 15.66 0.61 6.05
CA ARG A 150 16.64 -0.15 6.84
C ARG A 150 16.07 -1.49 7.29
N GLU A 151 14.81 -1.52 7.69
CA GLU A 151 14.14 -2.73 8.17
C GLU A 151 14.08 -3.81 7.10
N LEU A 152 13.67 -3.46 5.88
CA LEU A 152 13.54 -4.39 4.74
C LEU A 152 14.85 -5.12 4.37
N THR A 153 16.00 -4.58 4.74
CA THR A 153 17.30 -5.23 4.54
C THR A 153 17.64 -6.29 5.60
N ARG A 154 16.76 -6.52 6.59
CA ARG A 154 16.97 -7.46 7.70
C ARG A 154 16.06 -8.68 7.55
N PRO A 155 16.54 -9.91 7.87
CA PRO A 155 15.75 -11.14 7.72
C PRO A 155 14.38 -11.13 8.39
N LEU A 156 14.27 -10.50 9.58
CA LEU A 156 13.02 -10.43 10.33
C LEU A 156 11.90 -9.64 9.61
N PHE A 157 12.26 -8.72 8.70
CA PHE A 157 11.32 -7.80 8.08
C PHE A 157 11.27 -7.89 6.55
N GLY A 158 12.29 -8.44 5.90
CA GLY A 158 12.35 -8.54 4.43
C GLY A 158 11.53 -9.69 3.84
N MET A 159 10.99 -10.59 4.67
CA MET A 159 10.05 -11.64 4.27
C MET A 159 10.58 -12.52 3.12
N GLY A 160 11.89 -12.83 3.12
CA GLY A 160 12.57 -13.64 2.11
C GLY A 160 13.14 -12.82 0.94
N LEU A 161 12.87 -11.52 0.86
CA LEU A 161 13.43 -10.59 -0.13
C LEU A 161 14.60 -9.75 0.41
N GLU A 162 14.94 -9.87 1.70
CA GLU A 162 15.99 -9.08 2.35
C GLU A 162 17.33 -9.15 1.62
N GLY A 163 17.69 -10.31 1.07
CA GLY A 163 18.95 -10.50 0.36
C GLY A 163 19.03 -9.67 -0.92
N VAL A 164 17.96 -9.68 -1.71
CA VAL A 164 17.85 -8.89 -2.95
C VAL A 164 17.83 -7.40 -2.62
N ILE A 165 17.08 -7.00 -1.60
CA ILE A 165 16.97 -5.60 -1.17
C ILE A 165 18.30 -5.09 -0.61
N ALA A 166 19.00 -5.90 0.19
CA ALA A 166 20.31 -5.56 0.73
C ALA A 166 21.37 -5.42 -0.37
N ALA A 167 21.35 -6.30 -1.40
CA ALA A 167 22.23 -6.18 -2.56
C ALA A 167 21.98 -4.88 -3.35
N ARG A 168 20.75 -4.38 -3.34
CA ARG A 168 20.33 -3.11 -3.97
C ARG A 168 20.36 -1.91 -3.01
N ARG A 169 21.03 -1.99 -1.86
CA ARG A 169 21.02 -0.92 -0.84
C ARG A 169 21.43 0.46 -1.38
N ALA A 170 22.36 0.52 -2.32
CA ALA A 170 22.81 1.79 -2.91
C ALA A 170 21.72 2.49 -3.76
N ASP A 171 20.72 1.72 -4.21
CA ASP A 171 19.59 2.20 -5.01
C ASP A 171 18.30 2.36 -4.19
N LEU A 172 18.34 2.00 -2.90
CA LEU A 172 17.19 1.99 -1.98
C LEU A 172 17.11 3.29 -1.19
N GLU A 173 15.93 3.93 -1.22
CA GLU A 173 15.66 5.15 -0.46
C GLU A 173 14.33 5.08 0.28
N GLY A 174 14.27 5.68 1.46
CA GLY A 174 13.04 5.79 2.23
C GLY A 174 12.44 7.18 2.08
N VAL A 175 11.27 7.27 1.46
CA VAL A 175 10.53 8.52 1.26
C VAL A 175 9.32 8.50 2.18
N LEU A 176 9.24 9.47 3.08
CA LEU A 176 8.12 9.58 4.01
C LEU A 176 6.83 9.90 3.24
N ASN A 177 5.75 9.19 3.56
CA ASN A 177 4.43 9.53 3.06
C ASN A 177 4.03 10.93 3.54
N GLY A 178 3.40 11.69 2.65
CA GLY A 178 2.76 12.96 2.99
C GLY A 178 1.30 12.78 3.36
N VAL A 179 0.72 13.86 3.88
CA VAL A 179 -0.73 14.05 4.00
C VAL A 179 -1.11 15.32 3.26
N ASP A 180 -2.30 15.35 2.67
CA ASP A 180 -2.85 16.56 2.05
C ASP A 180 -3.27 17.53 3.16
N LEU A 181 -2.58 18.66 3.28
CA LEU A 181 -2.84 19.63 4.33
C LEU A 181 -4.07 20.48 4.06
N ASP A 182 -4.58 20.56 2.83
CA ASP A 182 -5.85 21.25 2.57
C ASP A 182 -7.04 20.39 3.03
N VAL A 183 -6.85 19.07 3.06
CA VAL A 183 -7.84 18.12 3.58
C VAL A 183 -7.66 17.88 5.08
N TRP A 184 -6.42 17.75 5.56
CA TRP A 184 -6.09 17.40 6.94
C TRP A 184 -5.60 18.61 7.73
N ASN A 185 -6.42 19.66 7.81
CA ASN A 185 -6.09 20.88 8.55
C ASN A 185 -7.13 21.18 9.65
N PRO A 186 -6.75 21.12 10.93
CA PRO A 186 -7.68 21.38 12.02
C PRO A 186 -8.19 22.82 12.10
N ALA A 187 -7.59 23.76 11.34
CA ALA A 187 -8.00 25.15 11.32
C ALA A 187 -9.22 25.43 10.41
N ASP A 188 -9.52 24.55 9.46
CA ASP A 188 -10.60 24.69 8.48
C ASP A 188 -11.38 23.39 8.19
N ASP A 189 -11.03 22.27 8.83
CA ASP A 189 -11.74 21.00 8.70
C ASP A 189 -13.19 21.07 9.19
N ALA A 190 -14.12 21.14 8.23
CA ALA A 190 -15.56 21.21 8.45
C ALA A 190 -16.16 19.98 9.16
N HIS A 191 -15.40 18.88 9.30
CA HIS A 191 -15.83 17.71 10.05
C HIS A 191 -15.58 17.84 11.56
N LEU A 192 -14.80 18.83 11.99
CA LEU A 192 -14.58 19.13 13.40
C LEU A 192 -15.72 19.96 13.99
N ALA A 193 -16.06 19.71 15.25
CA ALA A 193 -17.04 20.52 15.98
C ALA A 193 -16.50 21.94 16.28
N ALA A 194 -15.18 22.08 16.34
CA ALA A 194 -14.48 23.33 16.52
C ALA A 194 -13.09 23.28 15.89
N HIS A 195 -12.76 24.31 15.11
CA HIS A 195 -11.43 24.45 14.55
C HIS A 195 -10.42 24.85 15.63
N PHE A 196 -9.18 24.42 15.47
CA PHE A 196 -8.07 24.71 16.37
C PHE A 196 -6.75 24.81 15.61
N SER A 197 -5.72 25.33 16.26
CA SER A 197 -4.37 25.40 15.69
C SER A 197 -3.32 25.00 16.72
N ALA A 198 -2.06 24.90 16.29
CA ALA A 198 -0.94 24.72 17.22
C ALA A 198 -0.79 25.90 18.19
N ALA A 199 -1.16 27.12 17.75
CA ALA A 199 -1.10 28.33 18.57
C ALA A 199 -2.29 28.45 19.55
N ASP A 200 -3.43 27.87 19.19
CA ASP A 200 -4.62 27.81 20.05
C ASP A 200 -5.24 26.40 20.04
N PRO A 201 -4.76 25.49 20.90
CA PRO A 201 -5.28 24.13 21.00
C PRO A 201 -6.53 24.02 21.90
N GLY A 202 -6.91 25.09 22.62
CA GLY A 202 -8.03 25.08 23.57
C GLY A 202 -9.36 24.57 22.99
N PRO A 203 -9.75 24.96 21.75
CA PRO A 203 -10.98 24.48 21.11
C PRO A 203 -11.08 22.96 20.94
N ARG A 204 -9.97 22.21 21.03
CA ARG A 204 -9.96 20.73 20.99
C ARG A 204 -10.85 20.11 22.06
N ALA A 205 -11.07 20.78 23.18
CA ALA A 205 -11.99 20.30 24.23
C ALA A 205 -13.42 20.11 23.69
N ARG A 206 -13.87 20.98 22.76
CA ARG A 206 -15.18 20.84 22.10
C ARG A 206 -15.21 19.65 21.15
N ASN A 207 -14.13 19.39 20.42
CA ASN A 207 -14.00 18.20 19.57
C ASN A 207 -14.04 16.92 20.41
N ARG A 208 -13.35 16.90 21.55
CA ARG A 208 -13.38 15.78 22.50
C ARG A 208 -14.81 15.54 23.01
N ALA A 209 -15.51 16.60 23.42
CA ALA A 209 -16.89 16.49 23.92
C ALA A 209 -17.85 15.96 22.85
N ALA A 210 -17.78 16.50 21.62
CA ALA A 210 -18.59 16.04 20.50
C ALA A 210 -18.30 14.57 20.13
N LEU A 211 -17.03 14.14 20.19
CA LEU A 211 -16.66 12.74 19.98
C LEU A 211 -17.23 11.85 21.09
N ALA A 212 -17.09 12.25 22.35
CA ALA A 212 -17.63 11.50 23.48
C ALA A 212 -19.16 11.34 23.38
N GLU A 213 -19.88 12.41 23.04
CA GLU A 213 -21.32 12.38 22.81
C GLU A 213 -21.71 11.43 21.68
N ARG A 214 -21.03 11.51 20.53
CA ARG A 214 -21.29 10.62 19.38
C ARG A 214 -21.11 9.14 19.71
N PHE A 215 -20.18 8.81 20.59
CA PHE A 215 -19.91 7.44 21.04
C PHE A 215 -20.66 7.06 22.32
N GLY A 216 -21.51 7.94 22.87
CA GLY A 216 -22.24 7.68 24.11
C GLY A 216 -21.34 7.49 25.34
N LEU A 217 -20.14 8.08 25.35
CA LEU A 217 -19.16 7.93 26.42
C LEU A 217 -19.52 8.83 27.61
N THR A 218 -19.54 8.26 28.81
CA THR A 218 -20.00 8.94 30.05
C THR A 218 -18.87 9.37 30.98
N ALA A 219 -17.61 9.11 30.63
CA ALA A 219 -16.47 9.49 31.46
C ALA A 219 -16.30 11.00 31.56
N SER A 220 -15.67 11.44 32.66
CA SER A 220 -15.37 12.85 32.94
C SER A 220 -14.63 13.52 31.78
N ALA A 221 -14.80 14.85 31.64
CA ALA A 221 -14.07 15.67 30.69
C ALA A 221 -12.54 15.59 30.87
N ASP A 222 -12.09 15.39 32.12
CA ASP A 222 -10.66 15.32 32.47
C ASP A 222 -10.08 13.92 32.32
N ALA A 223 -10.92 12.90 32.06
CA ALA A 223 -10.46 11.54 31.87
C ALA A 223 -9.75 11.36 30.52
N PRO A 224 -8.73 10.49 30.41
CA PRO A 224 -8.14 10.13 29.13
C PRO A 224 -9.17 9.51 28.18
N LEU A 225 -9.25 10.03 26.96
CA LEU A 225 -10.00 9.44 25.85
C LEU A 225 -9.02 8.90 24.81
N PHE A 226 -9.01 7.59 24.63
CA PHE A 226 -8.26 6.90 23.60
C PHE A 226 -9.10 6.75 22.35
N GLY A 227 -8.51 6.94 21.17
CA GLY A 227 -9.15 6.73 19.88
C GLY A 227 -8.42 5.63 19.10
N LEU A 228 -9.17 4.69 18.54
CA LEU A 228 -8.64 3.67 17.63
C LEU A 228 -9.42 3.67 16.32
N VAL A 229 -8.72 3.86 15.22
CA VAL A 229 -9.24 3.67 13.86
C VAL A 229 -8.34 2.67 13.15
N SER A 230 -8.78 1.41 13.05
CA SER A 230 -7.97 0.33 12.50
C SER A 230 -8.84 -0.83 12.01
N ARG A 231 -8.28 -1.67 11.13
CA ARG A 231 -8.77 -3.06 11.00
C ARG A 231 -8.58 -3.78 12.33
N LEU A 232 -9.59 -4.55 12.75
CA LEU A 232 -9.57 -5.26 14.02
C LEU A 232 -8.93 -6.65 13.87
N THR A 233 -7.60 -6.68 13.71
CA THR A 233 -6.85 -7.93 13.52
C THR A 233 -5.74 -8.06 14.54
N ARG A 234 -5.30 -9.29 14.83
CA ARG A 234 -4.14 -9.55 15.71
C ARG A 234 -2.86 -8.85 15.24
N GLN A 235 -2.67 -8.70 13.93
CA GLN A 235 -1.54 -7.95 13.35
C GLN A 235 -1.52 -6.48 13.80
N LYS A 236 -2.67 -5.93 14.20
CA LYS A 236 -2.83 -4.57 14.71
C LYS A 236 -2.79 -4.49 16.24
N GLY A 237 -2.50 -5.60 16.92
CA GLY A 237 -2.37 -5.66 18.38
C GLY A 237 -3.68 -5.52 19.14
N ILE A 238 -4.80 -5.87 18.51
CA ILE A 238 -6.14 -5.73 19.08
C ILE A 238 -6.37 -6.69 20.25
N ASP A 239 -5.80 -7.88 20.15
CA ASP A 239 -5.70 -8.85 21.24
C ASP A 239 -5.01 -8.25 22.48
N LEU A 240 -3.91 -7.53 22.28
CA LEU A 240 -3.19 -6.83 23.36
C LEU A 240 -4.02 -5.67 23.94
N LEU A 241 -4.75 -4.95 23.09
CA LEU A 241 -5.66 -3.90 23.54
C LEU A 241 -6.77 -4.49 24.41
N LEU A 242 -7.42 -5.56 23.97
CA LEU A 242 -8.48 -6.25 24.73
C LEU A 242 -7.99 -6.73 26.10
N GLU A 243 -6.77 -7.26 26.17
CA GLU A 243 -6.16 -7.69 27.45
C GLU A 243 -5.97 -6.51 28.43
N THR A 244 -5.62 -5.33 27.91
CA THR A 244 -5.27 -4.16 28.73
C THR A 244 -6.45 -3.22 28.99
N LEU A 245 -7.49 -3.24 28.16
CA LEU A 245 -8.62 -2.33 28.18
C LEU A 245 -9.36 -2.29 29.53
N PRO A 246 -9.68 -3.43 30.20
CA PRO A 246 -10.36 -3.39 31.50
C PRO A 246 -9.60 -2.58 32.55
N ARG A 247 -8.26 -2.62 32.53
CA ARG A 247 -7.41 -1.85 33.45
C ARG A 247 -7.41 -0.36 33.13
N LEU A 248 -7.57 0.02 31.87
CA LEU A 248 -7.70 1.43 31.46
C LEU A 248 -9.06 1.99 31.88
N LEU A 249 -10.15 1.24 31.63
CA LEU A 249 -11.51 1.62 32.01
C LEU A 249 -11.65 1.74 33.54
N ALA A 250 -11.08 0.80 34.31
CA ALA A 250 -11.08 0.85 35.77
C ALA A 250 -10.37 2.09 36.35
N ARG A 251 -9.50 2.75 35.57
CA ARG A 251 -8.84 4.01 35.93
C ARG A 251 -9.57 5.25 35.40
N GLY A 252 -10.79 5.08 34.89
CA GLY A 252 -11.66 6.14 34.42
C GLY A 252 -11.43 6.56 32.96
N ALA A 253 -10.54 5.89 32.21
CA ALA A 253 -10.34 6.19 30.80
C ALA A 253 -11.53 5.72 29.94
N SER A 254 -11.59 6.21 28.70
CA SER A 254 -12.56 5.76 27.69
C SER A 254 -11.87 5.43 26.37
N LEU A 255 -12.52 4.60 25.56
CA LEU A 255 -12.08 4.22 24.22
C LEU A 255 -13.19 4.54 23.20
N ALA A 256 -12.88 5.33 22.19
CA ALA A 256 -13.66 5.45 20.97
C ALA A 256 -13.02 4.58 19.88
N LEU A 257 -13.76 3.61 19.34
CA LEU A 257 -13.24 2.62 18.41
C LEU A 257 -14.07 2.60 17.12
N ILE A 258 -13.39 2.68 15.97
CA ILE A 258 -13.95 2.41 14.65
C ILE A 258 -13.08 1.37 13.98
N GLY A 259 -13.67 0.25 13.60
CA GLY A 259 -12.95 -0.81 12.92
C GLY A 259 -13.81 -2.01 12.60
N THR A 260 -13.37 -2.78 11.63
CA THR A 260 -13.89 -4.12 11.30
C THR A 260 -12.70 -5.05 11.02
N GLY A 261 -12.87 -6.35 11.20
CA GLY A 261 -11.79 -7.34 11.12
C GLY A 261 -12.22 -8.74 11.52
N ASP A 262 -11.42 -9.37 12.40
CA ASP A 262 -11.65 -10.75 12.82
C ASP A 262 -12.91 -10.80 13.71
N ALA A 263 -13.87 -11.66 13.37
CA ALA A 263 -15.17 -11.70 14.04
C ALA A 263 -15.08 -11.97 15.56
N ASP A 264 -14.08 -12.75 16.00
CA ASP A 264 -13.83 -13.02 17.41
C ASP A 264 -13.29 -11.79 18.15
N LEU A 265 -12.53 -10.93 17.48
CA LEU A 265 -12.02 -9.68 18.05
C LEU A 265 -13.09 -8.58 18.07
N GLU A 266 -13.94 -8.53 17.03
CA GLU A 266 -15.11 -7.65 17.01
C GLU A 266 -16.06 -7.95 18.17
N ALA A 267 -16.37 -9.23 18.40
CA ALA A 267 -17.29 -9.65 19.45
C ALA A 267 -16.78 -9.43 20.89
N ALA A 268 -15.50 -9.08 21.05
CA ALA A 268 -14.86 -8.90 22.35
C ALA A 268 -14.94 -7.45 22.90
N PHE A 269 -15.38 -6.47 22.09
CA PHE A 269 -15.65 -5.08 22.50
C PHE A 269 -17.12 -4.86 22.83
#